data_AF-A0A429MIX7-F1
#
_entry.id   AF-A0A429MIX7-F1
#
_cell.length_a   1.000
_cell.length_b   1.000
_cell.length_c   1.000
_cell.angle_alpha   90.00
_cell.angle_beta   90.00
_cell.angle_gamma   90.00
#
_symmetry.space_group_name_H-M   'P 1'
#
loop_
_entity.id
_entity.type
_entity.pdbx_description
1 polymer ?
#
loop_
_entity_poly.entity_id
_entity_poly.type
_entity_poly.pdbx_seq_one_letter_code
_entity_poly.pdbx_strand_id
1 'polypeptide(L)'
;PKRGLILARMVGHITYLSEEAMKQKFGRDLKSGKFMYGFDVEFQVESYLRYQGEQFSRNFDANTYLIMTKALDYFDPSREYGHSLTEAMSKTKCQFLIVSFTTDWRFAPSRSQEIVDALITNQKPVSYLDIDAEQGHDSFLFPIPLYVKTLRAFLGGEEHLKSTSLEAS
;
A
#
# COMPACT_ATOMS: atom_id res chain seq x y z
N PRO A 1 16.80 20.55 -4.78
CA PRO A 1 15.47 21.21 -4.92
C PRO A 1 14.43 20.75 -3.87
N LYS A 2 14.32 21.46 -2.75
CA LYS A 2 13.47 21.08 -1.60
C LYS A 2 11.97 21.29 -1.84
N ARG A 3 11.58 22.44 -2.41
CA ARG A 3 10.16 22.77 -2.68
C ARG A 3 9.48 21.77 -3.62
N GLY A 4 10.17 21.33 -4.67
CA GLY A 4 9.63 20.34 -5.62
C GLY A 4 9.34 18.98 -4.97
N LEU A 5 10.24 18.52 -4.09
CA LEU A 5 10.07 17.26 -3.38
C LEU A 5 8.91 17.30 -2.36
N ILE A 6 8.74 18.44 -1.68
CA ILE A 6 7.60 18.66 -0.77
C ILE A 6 6.28 18.52 -1.53
N LEU A 7 6.16 19.19 -2.69
CA LEU A 7 4.94 19.13 -3.52
C LEU A 7 4.68 17.72 -4.03
N ALA A 8 5.70 17.03 -4.55
CA ALA A 8 5.57 15.65 -5.01
C ALA A 8 5.09 14.72 -3.88
N ARG A 9 5.65 14.86 -2.67
CA ARG A 9 5.23 14.09 -1.50
C ARG A 9 3.80 14.41 -1.09
N MET A 10 3.38 15.67 -1.12
CA MET A 10 2.00 16.06 -0.78
C MET A 10 1.00 15.38 -1.72
N VAL A 11 1.24 15.43 -3.04
CA VAL A 11 0.38 14.77 -4.03
C VAL A 11 0.35 13.25 -3.81
N GLY A 12 1.51 12.62 -3.63
CA GLY A 12 1.58 11.18 -3.34
C GLY A 12 0.85 10.79 -2.06
N HIS A 13 0.95 11.60 -0.99
CA HIS A 13 0.30 11.30 0.30
C HIS A 13 -1.24 11.37 0.22
N ILE A 14 -1.78 12.27 -0.60
CA ILE A 14 -3.22 12.26 -0.92
C ILE A 14 -3.61 10.92 -1.57
N THR A 15 -2.71 10.33 -2.37
CA THR A 15 -2.93 8.99 -2.98
C THR A 15 -2.74 7.79 -2.07
N TYR A 16 -2.33 7.99 -0.82
CA TYR A 16 -2.19 6.88 0.12
C TYR A 16 -3.32 6.83 1.16
N LEU A 17 -4.05 7.93 1.35
CA LEU A 17 -5.18 8.03 2.26
C LEU A 17 -6.51 7.87 1.48
N SER A 18 -7.48 7.18 2.07
CA SER A 18 -8.85 7.17 1.55
C SER A 18 -9.55 8.52 1.80
N GLU A 19 -10.61 8.79 1.03
CA GLU A 19 -11.46 9.97 1.23
C GLU A 19 -12.07 9.99 2.65
N GLU A 20 -12.52 8.83 3.12
CA GLU A 20 -13.07 8.61 4.46
C GLU A 20 -12.03 8.88 5.56
N ALA A 21 -10.80 8.40 5.41
CA ALA A 21 -9.74 8.64 6.39
C ALA A 21 -9.36 10.14 6.45
N MET A 22 -9.37 10.84 5.31
CA MET A 22 -9.17 12.29 5.30
C MET A 22 -10.34 13.06 5.93
N LYS A 23 -11.59 12.67 5.62
CA LYS A 23 -12.78 13.28 6.23
C LYS A 23 -12.84 13.06 7.74
N GLN A 24 -12.58 11.84 8.20
CA GLN A 24 -12.60 11.50 9.62
C GLN A 24 -11.50 12.22 10.42
N LYS A 25 -10.32 12.39 9.81
CA LYS A 25 -9.16 13.00 10.48
C LYS A 25 -9.16 14.53 10.45
N PHE A 26 -9.74 15.15 9.43
CA PHE A 26 -9.64 16.62 9.23
C PHE A 26 -10.97 17.34 8.96
N GLY A 27 -12.01 16.63 8.50
CA GLY A 27 -13.29 17.25 8.12
C GLY A 27 -13.10 18.44 7.17
N ARG A 28 -13.75 19.56 7.49
CA ARG A 28 -13.50 20.89 6.86
C ARG A 28 -12.94 21.87 7.89
N ASP A 29 -12.23 21.37 8.89
CA ASP A 29 -11.84 22.17 10.04
C ASP A 29 -10.79 23.22 9.65
N LEU A 30 -11.14 24.48 9.91
CA LEU A 30 -10.31 25.64 9.63
C LEU A 30 -9.21 25.77 10.68
N LYS A 31 -8.01 26.15 10.27
CA LYS A 31 -6.88 26.32 11.19
C LYS A 31 -7.09 27.42 12.23
N SER A 32 -7.81 28.47 11.86
CA SER A 32 -8.03 29.68 12.67
C SER A 32 -9.50 29.95 13.02
N GLY A 33 -10.42 29.05 12.62
CA GLY A 33 -11.87 29.25 12.78
C GLY A 33 -12.47 30.39 11.93
N LYS A 34 -11.70 30.98 11.01
CA LYS A 34 -12.15 32.04 10.08
C LYS A 34 -11.74 31.71 8.66
N PHE A 35 -12.67 31.89 7.71
CA PHE A 35 -12.33 31.87 6.29
C PHE A 35 -11.46 33.10 5.97
N MET A 36 -10.27 32.88 5.46
CA MET A 36 -9.35 33.94 5.07
C MET A 36 -9.19 33.91 3.56
N TYR A 37 -9.95 34.74 2.83
CA TYR A 37 -9.91 34.81 1.37
C TYR A 37 -8.49 35.19 0.88
N GLY A 38 -7.64 34.21 0.62
CA GLY A 38 -6.24 34.35 0.23
C GLY A 38 -5.63 33.01 -0.23
N PHE A 39 -4.41 33.02 -0.75
CA PHE A 39 -3.72 31.77 -1.17
C PHE A 39 -2.94 31.09 -0.03
N ASP A 40 -3.19 31.50 1.22
CA ASP A 40 -2.53 30.97 2.41
C ASP A 40 -3.26 29.73 2.94
N VAL A 41 -2.61 28.98 3.83
CA VAL A 41 -3.10 27.68 4.31
C VAL A 41 -4.33 27.87 5.21
N GLU A 42 -5.52 27.57 4.69
CA GLU A 42 -6.81 27.79 5.37
C GLU A 42 -7.27 26.55 6.17
N PHE A 43 -6.92 25.35 5.70
CA PHE A 43 -7.42 24.09 6.25
C PHE A 43 -6.36 23.29 7.03
N GLN A 44 -6.80 22.53 8.05
CA GLN A 44 -5.91 21.66 8.84
C GLN A 44 -5.21 20.59 7.98
N VAL A 45 -5.90 20.06 6.96
CA VAL A 45 -5.35 19.06 6.04
C VAL A 45 -4.14 19.59 5.26
N GLU A 46 -4.19 20.84 4.80
CA GLU A 46 -3.11 21.47 4.05
C GLU A 46 -1.88 21.73 4.94
N SER A 47 -2.11 22.16 6.19
CA SER A 47 -1.04 22.32 7.18
C SER A 47 -0.37 20.97 7.48
N TYR A 48 -1.16 19.91 7.66
CA TYR A 48 -0.65 18.56 7.89
C TYR A 48 0.17 18.06 6.69
N LEU A 49 -0.35 18.16 5.47
CA LEU A 49 0.35 17.72 4.26
C LEU A 49 1.65 18.48 4.05
N ARG A 50 1.66 19.80 4.27
CA ARG A 50 2.88 20.61 4.18
C ARG A 50 3.91 20.20 5.22
N TYR A 51 3.49 19.98 6.47
CA TYR A 51 4.39 19.49 7.53
C TYR A 51 4.99 18.12 7.19
N GLN A 52 4.17 17.16 6.75
CA GLN A 52 4.64 15.84 6.32
C GLN A 52 5.60 15.93 5.13
N GLY A 53 5.28 16.77 4.13
CA GLY A 53 6.15 17.01 2.99
C GLY A 53 7.49 17.64 3.40
N GLU A 54 7.49 18.60 4.32
CA GLU A 54 8.71 19.20 4.86
C GLU A 54 9.59 18.19 5.59
N GLN A 55 9.00 17.34 6.45
CA GLN A 55 9.74 16.28 7.14
C GLN A 55 10.36 15.29 6.15
N PHE A 56 9.59 14.85 5.15
CA PHE A 56 10.08 13.96 4.11
C PHE A 56 11.25 14.59 3.34
N SER A 57 11.15 15.87 2.97
CA SER A 57 12.20 16.58 2.22
C SER A 57 13.52 16.77 2.99
N ARG A 58 13.52 16.60 4.31
CA ARG A 58 14.74 16.61 5.14
C ARG A 58 15.44 15.27 5.14
N ASN A 59 14.69 14.18 4.98
CA ASN A 59 15.17 12.81 5.19
C ASN A 59 15.29 12.01 3.89
N PHE A 60 14.81 12.54 2.76
CA PHE A 60 14.80 11.85 1.48
C PHE A 60 15.44 12.67 0.37
N ASP A 61 16.28 12.04 -0.44
CA ASP A 61 16.93 12.69 -1.58
C ASP A 61 15.98 12.80 -2.79
N ALA A 62 16.02 13.95 -3.46
CA ALA A 62 15.13 14.24 -4.58
C ALA A 62 15.46 13.39 -5.83
N ASN A 63 16.73 13.10 -6.10
CA ASN A 63 17.11 12.28 -7.25
C ASN A 63 16.74 10.82 -7.01
N THR A 64 16.96 10.31 -5.78
CA THR A 64 16.47 9.00 -5.36
C THR A 64 14.95 8.88 -5.55
N TYR A 65 14.20 9.91 -5.15
CA TYR A 65 12.75 9.94 -5.35
C TYR A 65 12.36 9.81 -6.82
N LEU A 66 12.98 10.60 -7.71
CA LEU A 66 12.73 10.53 -9.15
C LEU A 66 13.04 9.15 -9.74
N ILE A 67 14.15 8.54 -9.33
CA ILE A 67 14.57 7.22 -9.82
C ILE A 67 13.60 6.14 -9.33
N MET A 68 13.21 6.16 -8.05
CA MET A 68 12.26 5.20 -7.51
C MET A 68 10.88 5.31 -8.16
N THR A 69 10.38 6.54 -8.37
CA THR A 69 9.10 6.73 -9.07
C THR A 69 9.16 6.21 -10.50
N LYS A 70 10.24 6.49 -11.25
CA LYS A 70 10.42 5.92 -12.60
C LYS A 70 10.50 4.40 -12.60
N ALA A 71 11.19 3.81 -11.61
CA ALA A 71 11.27 2.37 -11.49
C ALA A 71 9.90 1.74 -11.24
N LEU A 72 9.06 2.36 -10.40
CA LEU A 72 7.67 1.93 -10.18
C LEU A 72 6.82 2.07 -11.44
N ASP A 73 6.91 3.20 -12.14
CA ASP A 73 6.13 3.46 -13.37
C ASP A 73 6.52 2.52 -14.52
N TYR A 74 7.78 2.10 -14.57
CA TYR A 74 8.26 1.17 -15.59
C TYR A 74 8.20 -0.30 -15.18
N PHE A 75 7.76 -0.62 -13.96
CA PHE A 75 7.68 -2.01 -13.53
C PHE A 75 6.53 -2.71 -14.26
N ASP A 76 6.89 -3.70 -15.07
CA ASP A 76 5.95 -4.62 -15.71
C ASP A 76 6.58 -6.02 -15.68
N PRO A 77 6.09 -6.92 -14.80
CA PRO A 77 6.65 -8.27 -14.67
C PRO A 77 6.37 -9.13 -15.91
N SER A 78 5.42 -8.74 -16.76
CA SER A 78 5.02 -9.48 -17.97
C SER A 78 5.78 -9.07 -19.22
N ARG A 79 6.59 -7.99 -19.16
CA ARG A 79 7.25 -7.38 -20.32
C ARG A 79 8.10 -8.35 -21.13
N GLU A 80 8.86 -9.21 -20.45
CA GLU A 80 9.74 -10.20 -21.09
C GLU A 80 9.02 -11.52 -21.44
N TYR A 81 7.72 -11.60 -21.14
CA TYR A 81 6.89 -12.80 -21.25
C TYR A 81 5.67 -12.54 -22.14
N GLY A 82 5.90 -11.84 -23.26
CA GLY A 82 4.84 -11.56 -24.24
C GLY A 82 3.67 -10.74 -23.69
N HIS A 83 3.90 -9.93 -22.65
CA HIS A 83 2.85 -9.23 -21.91
C HIS A 83 1.82 -10.15 -21.24
N SER A 84 2.19 -11.40 -20.97
CA SER A 84 1.39 -12.37 -20.25
C SER A 84 1.90 -12.53 -18.82
N LEU A 85 1.10 -12.07 -17.85
CA LEU A 85 1.40 -12.27 -16.44
C LEU A 85 1.44 -13.76 -16.08
N THR A 86 0.57 -14.57 -16.70
CA THR A 86 0.57 -16.03 -16.55
C THR A 86 1.89 -16.64 -16.99
N GLU A 87 2.45 -16.23 -18.14
CA GLU A 87 3.77 -16.73 -18.56
C GLU A 87 4.88 -16.30 -17.60
N ALA A 88 4.86 -15.05 -17.14
CA ALA A 88 5.83 -14.53 -16.17
C ALA A 88 5.82 -15.33 -14.86
N MET A 89 4.64 -15.71 -14.38
CA MET A 89 4.47 -16.43 -13.12
C MET A 89 4.73 -17.94 -13.24
N SER A 90 4.78 -18.50 -14.45
CA SER A 90 4.94 -19.95 -14.69
C SER A 90 6.23 -20.54 -14.11
N LYS A 91 7.31 -19.76 -14.06
CA LYS A 91 8.64 -20.21 -13.61
C LYS A 91 8.91 -19.98 -12.12
N THR A 92 7.96 -19.41 -11.39
CA THR A 92 8.10 -19.15 -9.96
C THR A 92 8.18 -20.45 -9.15
N LYS A 93 8.93 -20.43 -8.04
CA LYS A 93 9.20 -21.61 -7.19
C LYS A 93 8.81 -21.42 -5.73
N CYS A 94 8.48 -20.20 -5.32
CA CYS A 94 8.08 -19.89 -3.96
C CYS A 94 6.57 -20.08 -3.75
N GLN A 95 6.17 -20.06 -2.49
CA GLN A 95 4.77 -19.89 -2.08
C GLN A 95 4.45 -18.39 -2.06
N PHE A 96 3.20 -18.04 -2.36
CA PHE A 96 2.73 -16.67 -2.42
C PHE A 96 1.67 -16.39 -1.35
N LEU A 97 1.80 -15.26 -0.68
CA LEU A 97 0.73 -14.61 0.06
C LEU A 97 0.46 -13.28 -0.61
N ILE A 98 -0.75 -13.11 -1.15
CA ILE A 98 -1.20 -11.87 -1.75
C ILE A 98 -2.25 -11.26 -0.81
N VAL A 99 -2.03 -10.02 -0.41
CA VAL A 99 -2.95 -9.27 0.48
C VAL A 99 -3.31 -7.96 -0.20
N SER A 100 -4.60 -7.69 -0.34
CA SER A 100 -5.14 -6.40 -0.78
C SER A 100 -5.97 -5.75 0.32
N PHE A 101 -6.24 -4.45 0.15
CA PHE A 101 -7.11 -3.68 1.03
C PHE A 101 -8.24 -3.06 0.21
N THR A 102 -9.48 -3.20 0.69
CA THR A 102 -10.70 -2.84 -0.05
C THR A 102 -10.73 -1.40 -0.55
N THR A 103 -10.11 -0.49 0.21
CA THR A 103 -10.07 0.96 -0.10
C THR A 103 -8.77 1.42 -0.76
N ASP A 104 -7.83 0.53 -1.09
CA ASP A 104 -6.62 0.91 -1.83
C ASP A 104 -6.97 1.25 -3.28
N TRP A 105 -6.89 2.52 -3.63
CA TRP A 105 -7.13 2.99 -5.00
C TRP A 105 -5.88 2.99 -5.88
N ARG A 106 -4.68 3.02 -5.27
CA ARG A 106 -3.41 3.06 -6.01
C ARG A 106 -3.04 1.67 -6.52
N PHE A 107 -3.26 0.66 -5.69
CA PHE A 107 -3.07 -0.76 -6.01
C PHE A 107 -4.37 -1.52 -5.72
N ALA A 108 -5.40 -1.22 -6.53
CA ALA A 108 -6.74 -1.77 -6.38
C ALA A 108 -6.74 -3.30 -6.21
N PRO A 109 -7.66 -3.87 -5.40
CA PRO A 109 -7.79 -5.31 -5.21
C PRO A 109 -7.84 -6.12 -6.51
N SER A 110 -8.43 -5.57 -7.58
CA SER A 110 -8.44 -6.20 -8.90
C SER A 110 -7.04 -6.50 -9.44
N ARG A 111 -6.04 -5.65 -9.19
CA ARG A 111 -4.64 -5.90 -9.59
C ARG A 111 -4.03 -7.06 -8.82
N SER A 112 -4.41 -7.23 -7.55
CA SER A 112 -4.00 -8.39 -6.76
C SER A 112 -4.67 -9.67 -7.25
N GLN A 113 -5.95 -9.60 -7.64
CA GLN A 113 -6.68 -10.71 -8.25
C GLN A 113 -6.03 -11.16 -9.57
N GLU A 114 -5.61 -10.23 -10.43
CA GLU A 114 -4.87 -10.56 -11.67
C GLU A 114 -3.61 -11.42 -11.39
N ILE A 115 -2.86 -11.09 -10.32
CA ILE A 115 -1.69 -11.88 -9.88
C ILE A 115 -2.11 -13.26 -9.38
N VAL A 116 -3.16 -13.33 -8.57
CA VAL A 116 -3.68 -14.59 -8.02
C VAL A 116 -4.18 -15.51 -9.13
N ASP A 117 -4.91 -15.00 -10.11
CA ASP A 117 -5.42 -15.76 -11.25
C ASP A 117 -4.28 -16.34 -12.10
N ALA A 118 -3.22 -15.54 -12.34
CA ALA A 118 -2.02 -16.00 -13.02
C ALA A 118 -1.30 -17.12 -12.26
N LEU A 119 -1.23 -17.02 -10.92
CA LEU A 119 -0.62 -18.04 -10.06
C LEU A 119 -1.46 -19.33 -10.03
N ILE A 120 -2.78 -19.22 -9.87
CA ILE A 120 -3.72 -20.36 -9.87
C ILE A 120 -3.68 -21.09 -11.21
N THR A 121 -3.69 -20.35 -12.32
CA THR A 121 -3.61 -20.92 -13.68
C THR A 121 -2.35 -21.79 -13.86
N ASN A 122 -1.25 -21.39 -13.23
CA ASN A 122 0.02 -22.14 -13.24
C ASN A 122 0.14 -23.18 -12.11
N GLN A 123 -0.95 -23.45 -11.38
CA GLN A 123 -0.99 -24.37 -10.24
C GLN A 123 0.06 -24.04 -9.16
N LYS A 124 0.34 -22.73 -8.97
CA LYS A 124 1.28 -22.27 -7.94
C LYS A 124 0.58 -22.19 -6.58
N PRO A 125 1.29 -22.52 -5.48
CA PRO A 125 0.76 -22.35 -4.13
C PRO A 125 0.59 -20.86 -3.81
N VAL A 126 -0.66 -20.40 -3.71
CA VAL A 126 -1.02 -19.02 -3.41
C VAL A 126 -2.14 -18.97 -2.37
N SER A 127 -2.00 -18.08 -1.40
CA SER A 127 -3.07 -17.64 -0.50
C SER A 127 -3.42 -16.20 -0.79
N TYR A 128 -4.71 -15.88 -0.85
CA TYR A 128 -5.21 -14.53 -1.12
C TYR A 128 -6.14 -14.05 -0.01
N LEU A 129 -5.91 -12.84 0.48
CA LEU A 129 -6.82 -12.14 1.39
C LEU A 129 -7.12 -10.75 0.87
N ASP A 130 -8.40 -10.41 0.83
CA ASP A 130 -8.86 -9.04 0.66
C ASP A 130 -9.37 -8.52 2.00
N ILE A 131 -8.68 -7.52 2.56
CA ILE A 131 -8.91 -7.05 3.92
C ILE A 131 -9.69 -5.75 3.88
N ASP A 132 -10.82 -5.74 4.57
CA ASP A 132 -11.57 -4.50 4.76
C ASP A 132 -10.81 -3.57 5.70
N ALA A 133 -10.40 -2.42 5.16
CA ALA A 133 -9.60 -1.43 5.88
C ALA A 133 -9.88 -0.03 5.33
N GLU A 134 -9.95 0.96 6.20
CA GLU A 134 -10.31 2.33 5.83
C GLU A 134 -9.10 3.16 5.39
N GLN A 135 -7.88 2.71 5.64
CA GLN A 135 -6.67 3.52 5.46
C GLN A 135 -6.09 3.48 4.04
N GLY A 136 -6.82 2.92 3.07
CA GLY A 136 -6.38 2.82 1.68
C GLY A 136 -5.08 2.03 1.56
N HIS A 137 -4.14 2.56 0.77
CA HIS A 137 -2.84 1.94 0.56
C HIS A 137 -2.03 1.82 1.85
N ASP A 138 -2.10 2.80 2.75
CA ASP A 138 -1.29 2.80 3.97
C ASP A 138 -1.73 1.71 4.98
N SER A 139 -2.83 0.99 4.73
CA SER A 139 -3.35 -0.06 5.61
C SER A 139 -2.31 -1.14 6.00
N PHE A 140 -1.36 -1.47 5.11
CA PHE A 140 -0.30 -2.45 5.44
C PHE A 140 0.71 -1.96 6.50
N LEU A 141 0.75 -0.66 6.78
CA LEU A 141 1.59 -0.07 7.83
C LEU A 141 0.93 -0.12 9.21
N PHE A 142 -0.35 -0.49 9.28
CA PHE A 142 -1.11 -0.58 10.52
C PHE A 142 -1.22 -2.03 11.01
N PRO A 143 -1.27 -2.26 12.34
CA PRO A 143 -1.36 -3.60 12.92
C PRO A 143 -2.81 -4.14 12.86
N ILE A 144 -3.37 -4.29 11.66
CA ILE A 144 -4.71 -4.84 11.46
C ILE A 144 -4.70 -6.32 11.91
N PRO A 145 -5.56 -6.74 12.87
CA PRO A 145 -5.46 -8.07 13.48
C PRO A 145 -5.47 -9.22 12.48
N LEU A 146 -6.36 -9.17 11.47
CA LEU A 146 -6.46 -10.18 10.42
C LEU A 146 -5.18 -10.22 9.56
N TYR A 147 -4.69 -9.06 9.11
CA TYR A 147 -3.46 -8.94 8.33
C TYR A 147 -2.26 -9.55 9.06
N VAL A 148 -2.03 -9.13 10.32
CA VAL A 148 -0.89 -9.58 11.12
C VAL A 148 -0.97 -11.07 11.42
N LYS A 149 -2.16 -11.59 11.76
CA LYS A 149 -2.36 -13.01 12.03
C LYS A 149 -2.03 -13.86 10.81
N THR A 150 -2.53 -13.47 9.63
CA THR A 150 -2.28 -14.18 8.38
C THR A 150 -0.81 -14.13 7.98
N LEU A 151 -0.17 -12.95 8.07
CA LEU A 151 1.23 -12.80 7.75
C LEU A 151 2.11 -13.70 8.64
N ARG A 152 1.81 -13.75 9.95
CA ARG A 152 2.48 -14.66 10.87
C ARG A 152 2.26 -16.12 10.47
N ALA A 153 1.02 -16.54 10.25
CA ALA A 153 0.71 -17.92 9.86
C ALA A 153 1.46 -18.33 8.58
N PHE A 154 1.51 -17.45 7.56
CA PHE A 154 2.19 -17.73 6.30
C PHE A 154 3.72 -17.81 6.44
N LEU A 155 4.33 -16.94 7.26
CA LEU A 155 5.77 -16.94 7.51
C LEU A 155 6.23 -18.07 8.46
N GLY A 156 5.35 -19.00 8.83
CA GLY A 156 5.69 -20.08 9.75
C GLY A 156 5.64 -19.67 11.21
N GLY A 157 4.77 -18.72 11.56
CA GLY A 157 4.31 -18.42 12.91
C GLY A 157 3.49 -19.57 13.48
N GLU A 158 4.15 -20.72 13.54
CA GLU A 158 4.00 -21.91 14.37
C GLU A 158 4.83 -23.02 13.69
N GLU A 159 6.03 -23.32 14.19
CA GLU A 159 6.52 -24.70 14.19
C GLU A 159 5.59 -25.64 15.04
N HIS A 160 4.38 -25.22 15.41
CA HIS A 160 3.66 -25.60 16.64
C HIS A 160 2.29 -26.28 16.44
N LEU A 161 1.73 -26.38 15.23
CA LEU A 161 0.55 -27.24 14.96
C LEU A 161 0.88 -28.74 14.92
N LYS A 162 2.17 -29.10 15.00
CA LYS A 162 2.61 -30.48 15.17
C LYS A 162 2.37 -31.06 16.56
N SER A 163 2.00 -30.26 17.58
CA SER A 163 1.62 -30.82 18.89
C SER A 163 0.14 -31.26 18.95
N THR A 164 -0.74 -30.74 18.08
CA THR A 164 -2.17 -31.08 18.09
C THR A 164 -2.56 -32.32 17.27
N SER A 165 -1.59 -32.99 16.65
CA SER A 165 -1.80 -34.23 15.89
C SER A 165 -1.15 -35.48 16.50
N LEU A 166 -0.52 -35.38 17.69
CA LEU A 166 0.20 -36.50 18.32
C LEU A 166 -0.28 -36.90 19.73
N GLU A 167 -1.29 -36.25 20.32
CA GLU A 167 -1.85 -36.65 21.64
C GLU A 167 -3.34 -37.03 21.63
N ALA A 168 -3.93 -37.32 20.46
CA ALA A 168 -5.31 -37.84 20.37
C ALA A 168 -5.40 -39.14 19.55
N SER A 169 -4.51 -40.09 19.84
CA SER A 169 -4.67 -41.51 19.52
C SER A 169 -5.02 -42.30 20.77
#